data_AF-A0A249NNG2-F1
#
_entry.id   AF-A0A249NNG2-F1
#
_cell.length_a   1.000
_cell.length_b   1.000
_cell.length_c   1.000
_cell.angle_alpha   90.00
_cell.angle_beta   90.00
_cell.angle_gamma   90.00
#
_symmetry.space_group_name_H-M   'P 1'
#
loop_
_entity.id
_entity.type
_entity.pdbx_description
1 polymer ?
#
loop_
_entity_poly.entity_id
_entity_poly.type
_entity_poly.pdbx_seq_one_letter_code
_entity_poly.pdbx_strand_id
1 'polypeptide(L)'
;MQVLMSDELFYLMFLFGFYATTVVTYFALGYGLTWVNDRNPERKIQKGRGSDKRRKAEIRQSLASMFSACLPLTIGLYAQQKGCAPAPWAFSWWTAVPLFVLCMFLYDTWFYFMHRLLHTKWLYPLHALHHKSVAPTIWSTYSEDVLDNFLLQGFSAVIVFVVPFPPAILIGQRLFEHFNGMFGHCGFEYFASSTTRYPSPLLSTTFHDQHHSGFRYNYGNYFSFWDRVLGTISPSYDQRVKTFEEDGPPLVFGHAIDLAEVQEKRTETP
;
A
#
# COMPACT_ATOMS: atom_id res chain seq x y z
N MET A 1 -37.45 -3.89 25.19
CA MET A 1 -37.30 -4.67 23.95
C MET A 1 -36.04 -4.18 23.26
N GLN A 2 -34.89 -4.85 23.48
CA GLN A 2 -33.67 -4.54 22.72
C GLN A 2 -33.93 -4.99 21.28
N VAL A 3 -33.98 -4.04 20.35
CA VAL A 3 -33.99 -4.37 18.93
C VAL A 3 -32.60 -4.93 18.63
N LEU A 4 -32.49 -6.25 18.52
CA LEU A 4 -31.29 -6.92 18.06
C LEU A 4 -31.09 -6.56 16.59
N MET A 5 -29.98 -5.88 16.29
CA MET A 5 -29.55 -5.58 14.92
C MET A 5 -29.30 -6.90 14.18
N SER A 6 -29.83 -7.04 12.96
CA SER A 6 -29.57 -8.22 12.13
C SER A 6 -28.12 -8.23 11.65
N ASP A 7 -27.56 -9.41 11.36
CA ASP A 7 -26.18 -9.51 10.84
C ASP A 7 -26.03 -8.69 9.54
N GLU A 8 -27.05 -8.71 8.67
CA GLU A 8 -27.03 -7.98 7.40
C GLU A 8 -26.90 -6.47 7.64
N LEU A 9 -27.66 -5.93 8.60
CA LEU A 9 -27.57 -4.52 8.97
C LEU A 9 -26.22 -4.22 9.62
N PHE A 10 -25.71 -5.10 10.48
CA PHE A 10 -24.38 -4.93 11.09
C PHE A 10 -23.27 -4.86 10.04
N TYR A 11 -23.23 -5.80 9.09
CA TYR A 11 -22.19 -5.83 8.07
C TYR A 11 -22.33 -4.73 7.01
N LEU A 12 -23.55 -4.26 6.76
CA LEU A 12 -23.77 -3.06 5.96
C LEU A 12 -23.20 -1.82 6.67
N MET A 13 -23.48 -1.66 7.97
CA MET A 13 -22.90 -0.58 8.78
C MET A 13 -21.38 -0.70 8.90
N PHE A 14 -20.85 -1.92 9.04
CA PHE A 14 -19.40 -2.18 9.03
C PHE A 14 -18.77 -1.74 7.71
N LEU A 15 -19.34 -2.10 6.55
CA LEU A 15 -18.83 -1.71 5.24
C LEU A 15 -18.75 -0.19 5.10
N PHE A 16 -19.84 0.53 5.41
CA PHE A 16 -19.86 1.99 5.30
C PHE A 16 -18.97 2.66 6.34
N GLY A 17 -18.92 2.13 7.56
CA GLY A 17 -18.03 2.61 8.61
C GLY A 17 -16.56 2.44 8.23
N PHE A 18 -16.18 1.26 7.75
CA PHE A 18 -14.82 0.96 7.32
C PHE A 18 -14.41 1.76 6.09
N TYR A 19 -15.33 1.94 5.12
CA TYR A 19 -15.14 2.85 3.99
C TYR A 19 -14.93 4.29 4.46
N ALA A 20 -15.77 4.81 5.37
CA ALA A 20 -15.61 6.15 5.91
C ALA A 20 -14.27 6.33 6.64
N THR A 21 -13.86 5.35 7.45
CA THR A 21 -12.53 5.34 8.10
C THR A 21 -11.41 5.36 7.06
N THR A 22 -11.52 4.55 6.00
CA THR A 22 -10.54 4.51 4.90
C THR A 22 -10.45 5.86 4.20
N VAL A 23 -11.57 6.51 3.90
CA VAL A 23 -11.59 7.86 3.29
C VAL A 23 -10.97 8.91 4.21
N VAL A 24 -11.33 8.91 5.49
CA VAL A 24 -10.80 9.88 6.47
C VAL A 24 -9.29 9.71 6.63
N THR A 25 -8.81 8.49 6.79
CA THR A 25 -7.38 8.20 6.95
C THR A 25 -6.60 8.44 5.66
N TYR A 26 -7.19 8.14 4.49
CA TYR A 26 -6.63 8.51 3.19
C TYR A 26 -6.38 10.02 3.05
N PHE A 27 -7.35 10.86 3.43
CA PHE A 27 -7.12 12.31 3.38
C PHE A 27 -6.16 12.78 4.48
N ALA A 28 -6.30 12.30 5.71
CA ALA A 28 -5.45 12.71 6.83
C ALA A 28 -3.97 12.40 6.55
N LEU A 29 -3.66 11.16 6.17
CA LEU A 29 -2.30 10.76 5.81
C LEU A 29 -1.88 11.38 4.48
N GLY A 30 -2.78 11.48 3.50
CA GLY A 30 -2.55 12.14 2.21
C GLY A 30 -2.03 13.56 2.37
N TYR A 31 -2.73 14.39 3.14
CA TYR A 31 -2.33 15.77 3.43
C TYR A 31 -1.09 15.84 4.32
N GLY A 32 -1.00 14.98 5.35
CA GLY A 32 0.16 14.92 6.24
C GLY A 32 1.46 14.60 5.48
N LEU A 33 1.46 13.57 4.63
CA LEU A 33 2.63 13.24 3.82
C LEU A 33 2.86 14.22 2.69
N THR A 34 1.82 14.81 2.08
CA THR A 34 2.04 15.91 1.12
C THR A 34 2.79 17.07 1.79
N TRP A 35 2.42 17.43 3.02
CA TRP A 35 3.10 18.47 3.81
C TRP A 35 4.57 18.13 4.12
N VAL A 36 4.88 16.85 4.38
CA VAL A 36 6.26 16.36 4.56
C VAL A 36 7.02 16.40 3.23
N ASN A 37 6.42 15.89 2.15
CA ASN A 37 6.98 15.83 0.82
C ASN A 37 7.37 17.22 0.30
N ASP A 38 6.51 18.23 0.51
CA ASP A 38 6.74 19.61 0.09
C ASP A 38 7.95 20.25 0.81
N ARG A 39 8.29 19.77 2.01
CA ARG A 39 9.48 20.18 2.79
C ARG A 39 10.74 19.40 2.45
N ASN A 40 10.60 18.27 1.76
CA ASN A 40 11.69 17.36 1.44
C ASN A 40 11.75 17.06 -0.08
N PRO A 41 11.71 18.07 -0.99
CA PRO A 41 11.67 17.87 -2.45
C PRO A 41 12.87 17.06 -2.99
N GLU A 42 14.00 17.11 -2.29
CA GLU A 42 15.21 16.35 -2.57
C GLU A 42 15.03 14.83 -2.37
N ARG A 43 14.03 14.38 -1.61
CA ARG A 43 13.70 12.95 -1.46
C ARG A 43 12.78 12.39 -2.55
N LYS A 44 12.26 13.24 -3.44
CA LYS A 44 11.43 12.80 -4.57
C LYS A 44 12.20 11.83 -5.48
N ILE A 45 11.62 10.68 -5.81
CA ILE A 45 12.28 9.62 -6.59
C ILE A 45 12.38 10.03 -8.07
N GLN A 46 11.27 10.38 -8.70
CA GLN A 46 11.23 10.78 -10.10
C GLN A 46 11.34 12.30 -10.25
N LYS A 47 12.58 12.82 -10.35
CA LYS A 47 12.87 14.25 -10.56
C LYS A 47 12.30 14.75 -11.89
N GLY A 48 11.74 15.96 -11.89
CA GLY A 48 11.21 16.61 -13.09
C GLY A 48 9.82 16.13 -13.56
N ARG A 49 9.24 15.10 -12.94
CA ARG A 49 7.86 14.69 -13.21
C ARG A 49 6.88 15.38 -12.24
N GLY A 50 5.86 16.04 -12.80
CA GLY A 50 4.87 16.78 -12.04
C GLY A 50 3.86 15.84 -11.39
N SER A 51 3.87 15.76 -10.06
CA SER A 51 3.00 14.93 -9.23
C SER A 51 1.54 15.44 -9.24
N ASP A 52 1.32 16.76 -9.30
CA ASP A 52 0.00 17.32 -9.00
C ASP A 52 -0.97 17.44 -10.18
N LYS A 53 -0.52 17.23 -11.42
CA LYS A 53 -1.37 17.46 -12.61
C LYS A 53 -2.62 16.59 -12.63
N ARG A 54 -2.57 15.42 -12.01
CA ARG A 54 -3.65 14.42 -12.02
C ARG A 54 -4.36 14.26 -10.67
N ARG A 55 -3.91 14.93 -9.61
CA ARG A 55 -4.37 14.74 -8.24
C ARG A 55 -5.90 14.74 -8.10
N LYS A 56 -6.60 15.68 -8.73
CA LYS A 56 -8.07 15.74 -8.67
C LYS A 56 -8.73 14.52 -9.31
N ALA A 57 -8.21 14.06 -10.44
CA ALA A 57 -8.72 12.87 -11.12
C ALA A 57 -8.42 11.60 -10.31
N GLU A 58 -7.23 11.50 -9.74
CA GLU A 58 -6.80 10.41 -8.87
C GLU A 58 -7.70 10.32 -7.64
N ILE A 59 -7.88 11.41 -6.89
CA ILE A 59 -8.77 11.44 -5.72
C ILE A 59 -10.19 11.02 -6.08
N ARG A 60 -10.75 11.54 -7.18
CA ARG A 60 -12.11 11.20 -7.61
C ARG A 60 -12.24 9.70 -7.91
N GLN A 61 -11.25 9.12 -8.59
CA GLN A 61 -11.25 7.69 -8.88
C GLN A 61 -11.08 6.86 -7.60
N SER A 62 -10.15 7.27 -6.73
CA SER A 62 -9.87 6.64 -5.45
C SER A 62 -11.10 6.49 -4.57
N LEU A 63 -12.01 7.48 -4.54
CA LEU A 63 -13.24 7.38 -3.73
C LEU A 63 -14.12 6.18 -4.12
N ALA A 64 -14.34 5.96 -5.42
CA ALA A 64 -15.11 4.81 -5.89
C ALA A 64 -14.35 3.50 -5.67
N SER A 65 -13.05 3.49 -5.96
CA SER A 65 -12.22 2.30 -5.81
C SER A 65 -12.08 1.86 -4.35
N MET A 66 -11.91 2.78 -3.40
CA MET A 66 -11.81 2.47 -1.97
C MET A 66 -13.05 1.73 -1.45
N PHE A 67 -14.24 2.04 -1.96
CA PHE A 67 -15.44 1.28 -1.61
C PHE A 67 -15.31 -0.19 -2.06
N SER A 68 -14.82 -0.41 -3.28
CA SER A 68 -14.49 -1.75 -3.80
C SER A 68 -13.49 -2.47 -2.88
N ALA A 69 -12.46 -1.76 -2.43
CA ALA A 69 -11.43 -2.29 -1.53
C ALA A 69 -11.99 -2.79 -0.18
N CYS A 70 -13.11 -2.23 0.29
CA CYS A 70 -13.74 -2.58 1.56
C CYS A 70 -14.69 -3.78 1.44
N LEU A 71 -15.14 -4.11 0.22
CA LEU A 71 -16.07 -5.21 -0.03
C LEU A 71 -15.47 -6.58 0.31
N PRO A 72 -14.26 -6.96 -0.15
CA PRO A 72 -13.72 -8.29 0.13
C PRO A 72 -13.59 -8.63 1.61
N LEU A 73 -13.15 -7.67 2.43
CA LEU A 73 -13.09 -7.85 3.88
C LEU A 73 -14.48 -8.07 4.48
N THR A 74 -15.44 -7.21 4.12
CA THR A 74 -16.84 -7.34 4.59
C THR A 74 -17.42 -8.70 4.18
N ILE A 75 -17.23 -9.13 2.94
CA ILE A 75 -17.69 -10.42 2.43
C ILE A 75 -17.07 -11.58 3.22
N GLY A 76 -15.76 -11.56 3.42
CA GLY A 76 -15.05 -12.61 4.14
C GLY A 76 -15.52 -12.75 5.59
N LEU A 77 -15.64 -11.62 6.31
CA LEU A 77 -16.10 -11.61 7.69
C LEU A 77 -17.58 -12.02 7.81
N TYR A 78 -18.44 -11.56 6.89
CA TYR A 78 -19.84 -11.98 6.83
C TYR A 78 -19.98 -13.48 6.58
N ALA A 79 -19.18 -14.04 5.67
CA ALA A 79 -19.14 -15.48 5.41
C ALA A 79 -18.73 -16.28 6.66
N GLN A 80 -17.74 -15.81 7.43
CA GLN A 80 -17.38 -16.41 8.72
C GLN A 80 -18.55 -16.35 9.72
N GLN A 81 -19.20 -15.19 9.85
CA GLN A 81 -20.34 -15.02 10.78
C GLN A 81 -21.50 -15.97 10.45
N LYS A 82 -21.82 -16.14 9.17
CA LYS A 82 -22.89 -17.04 8.71
C LYS A 82 -22.51 -18.52 8.76
N GLY A 83 -21.29 -18.86 9.16
CA GLY A 83 -20.80 -20.24 9.20
C GLY A 83 -20.59 -20.84 7.80
N CYS A 84 -20.47 -20.01 6.76
CA CYS A 84 -20.16 -20.46 5.40
C CYS A 84 -18.69 -20.86 5.23
N ALA A 85 -17.82 -20.34 6.11
CA ALA A 85 -16.39 -20.66 6.18
C ALA A 85 -16.08 -21.45 7.48
N PRO A 86 -14.93 -22.16 7.55
CA PRO A 86 -14.52 -22.81 8.79
C PRO A 86 -14.44 -21.84 9.96
N ALA A 87 -14.74 -22.33 11.16
CA ALA A 87 -14.70 -21.51 12.38
C ALA A 87 -13.29 -20.90 12.58
N PRO A 88 -13.18 -19.58 12.85
CA PRO A 88 -11.89 -18.94 13.06
C PRO A 88 -11.08 -19.59 14.19
N TRP A 89 -9.76 -19.66 14.01
CA TRP A 89 -8.86 -20.10 15.08
C TRP A 89 -8.97 -19.19 16.30
N ALA A 90 -8.59 -19.72 17.47
CA ALA A 90 -8.55 -18.95 18.70
C ALA A 90 -7.54 -17.80 18.60
N PHE A 91 -8.01 -16.59 18.90
CA PHE A 91 -7.16 -15.40 18.97
C PHE A 91 -6.64 -15.20 20.39
N SER A 92 -5.33 -15.02 20.53
CA SER A 92 -4.65 -14.65 21.77
C SER A 92 -3.44 -13.79 21.45
N TRP A 93 -2.87 -13.12 22.46
CA TRP A 93 -1.64 -12.35 22.27
C TRP A 93 -0.46 -13.17 21.75
N TRP A 94 -0.41 -14.47 22.08
CA TRP A 94 0.63 -15.38 21.60
C TRP A 94 0.44 -15.81 20.15
N THR A 95 -0.82 -15.88 19.68
CA THR A 95 -1.12 -16.25 18.28
C THR A 95 -1.20 -15.04 17.35
N ALA A 96 -1.32 -13.82 17.89
CA ALA A 96 -1.50 -12.60 17.11
C ALA A 96 -0.38 -12.38 16.09
N VAL A 97 0.89 -12.34 16.53
CA VAL A 97 2.03 -12.04 15.64
C VAL A 97 2.26 -13.15 14.60
N PRO A 98 2.33 -14.45 14.96
CA PRO A 98 2.51 -15.51 13.97
C PRO A 98 1.40 -15.55 12.91
N LEU A 99 0.13 -15.38 13.33
CA LEU A 99 -0.99 -15.35 12.39
C LEU A 99 -0.96 -14.11 11.51
N PHE A 100 -0.57 -12.96 12.05
CA PHE A 100 -0.43 -11.74 11.27
C PHE A 100 0.66 -11.86 10.20
N VAL A 101 1.83 -12.37 10.57
CA VAL A 101 2.94 -12.61 9.63
C VAL A 101 2.55 -13.61 8.54
N LEU A 102 1.86 -14.70 8.92
CA LEU A 102 1.34 -15.66 7.95
C LEU A 102 0.33 -15.01 7.00
N CYS A 103 -0.60 -14.21 7.54
CA CYS A 103 -1.58 -13.47 6.75
C CYS A 103 -0.91 -12.50 5.77
N MET A 104 0.10 -11.75 6.22
CA MET A 104 0.89 -10.87 5.35
C MET A 104 1.56 -11.61 4.20
N PHE A 105 2.20 -12.75 4.48
CA PHE A 105 2.86 -13.56 3.45
C PHE A 105 1.85 -14.12 2.44
N LEU A 106 0.70 -14.62 2.89
CA LEU A 106 -0.35 -15.14 2.01
C LEU A 106 -1.01 -14.03 1.20
N TYR A 107 -1.24 -12.85 1.79
CA TYR A 107 -1.73 -11.68 1.05
C TYR A 107 -0.72 -11.23 -0.01
N ASP A 108 0.56 -11.11 0.33
CA ASP A 108 1.60 -10.71 -0.63
C ASP A 108 1.71 -11.70 -1.79
N THR A 109 1.52 -13.00 -1.50
CA THR A 109 1.40 -14.05 -2.52
C THR A 109 0.20 -13.81 -3.44
N TRP A 110 -0.99 -13.59 -2.88
CA TRP A 110 -2.20 -13.27 -3.66
C TRP A 110 -1.97 -12.03 -4.53
N PHE A 111 -1.49 -10.96 -3.92
CA PHE A 111 -1.25 -9.69 -4.58
C PHE A 111 -0.26 -9.83 -5.72
N TYR A 112 0.90 -10.47 -5.50
CA TYR A 112 1.92 -10.67 -6.53
C TYR A 112 1.32 -11.35 -7.78
N PHE A 113 0.60 -12.46 -7.59
CA PHE A 113 0.04 -13.21 -8.73
C PHE A 113 -1.11 -12.48 -9.41
N MET A 114 -2.02 -11.86 -8.66
CA MET A 114 -3.11 -11.06 -9.24
C MET A 114 -2.58 -9.84 -9.98
N HIS A 115 -1.63 -9.13 -9.39
CA HIS A 115 -0.99 -7.98 -10.00
C HIS A 115 -0.26 -8.37 -11.29
N ARG A 116 0.55 -9.44 -11.27
CA ARG A 116 1.20 -9.93 -12.49
C ARG A 116 0.18 -10.39 -13.55
N LEU A 117 -0.94 -11.00 -13.14
CA LEU A 117 -2.03 -11.39 -14.03
C LEU A 117 -2.70 -10.16 -14.68
N LEU A 118 -2.90 -9.09 -13.92
CA LEU A 118 -3.41 -7.81 -14.42
C LEU A 118 -2.48 -7.17 -15.44
N HIS A 119 -1.18 -7.48 -15.43
CA HIS A 119 -0.23 -7.04 -16.47
C HIS A 119 -0.20 -7.92 -17.73
N THR A 120 -1.10 -8.90 -17.86
CA THR A 120 -1.28 -9.64 -19.11
C THR A 120 -2.10 -8.85 -20.13
N LYS A 121 -1.91 -9.11 -21.43
CA LYS A 121 -2.57 -8.39 -22.53
C LYS A 121 -4.09 -8.24 -22.36
N TRP A 122 -4.75 -9.26 -21.82
CA TRP A 122 -6.20 -9.32 -21.69
C TRP A 122 -6.75 -8.51 -20.51
N LEU A 123 -5.98 -8.40 -19.44
CA LEU A 123 -6.42 -7.77 -18.19
C LEU A 123 -5.78 -6.39 -17.96
N TYR A 124 -4.70 -6.07 -18.66
CA TYR A 124 -4.04 -4.77 -18.58
C TYR A 124 -4.96 -3.57 -18.79
N PRO A 125 -6.03 -3.61 -19.63
CA PRO A 125 -6.97 -2.50 -19.71
C PRO A 125 -7.59 -2.10 -18.36
N LEU A 126 -7.75 -3.03 -17.41
CA LEU A 126 -8.25 -2.75 -16.06
C LEU A 126 -7.21 -1.98 -15.24
N HIS A 127 -5.95 -2.38 -15.36
CA HIS A 127 -4.84 -1.83 -14.59
C HIS A 127 -4.16 -0.61 -15.23
N ALA A 128 -4.46 -0.35 -16.51
CA ALA A 128 -3.90 0.77 -17.26
C ALA A 128 -4.26 2.12 -16.64
N LEU A 129 -5.43 2.25 -15.97
CA LEU A 129 -5.82 3.48 -15.29
C LEU A 129 -4.87 3.83 -14.15
N HIS A 130 -4.50 2.83 -13.35
CA HIS A 130 -3.52 2.93 -12.26
C HIS A 130 -2.17 3.42 -12.79
N HIS A 131 -1.69 2.79 -13.87
CA HIS A 131 -0.41 3.12 -14.52
C HIS A 131 -0.35 4.47 -15.24
N LYS A 132 -1.48 5.17 -15.37
CA LYS A 132 -1.42 6.54 -15.89
C LYS A 132 -0.67 7.50 -14.94
N SER A 133 -0.46 7.12 -13.69
CA SER A 133 0.32 7.86 -12.69
C SER A 133 1.78 7.39 -12.65
N VAL A 134 2.46 7.50 -13.79
CA VAL A 134 3.84 6.98 -14.01
C VAL A 134 4.85 7.45 -12.94
N ALA A 135 4.67 8.67 -12.44
CA ALA A 135 5.28 9.13 -11.20
C ALA A 135 4.17 9.14 -10.15
N PRO A 136 4.05 8.08 -9.33
CA PRO A 136 2.93 7.94 -8.43
C PRO A 136 2.98 9.03 -7.36
N THR A 137 1.81 9.32 -6.83
CA THR A 137 1.67 10.19 -5.66
C THR A 137 0.87 9.47 -4.62
N ILE A 138 0.90 9.95 -3.38
CA ILE A 138 0.07 9.35 -2.33
C ILE A 138 -1.42 9.27 -2.71
N TRP A 139 -1.87 10.19 -3.57
CA TRP A 139 -3.25 10.26 -4.07
C TRP A 139 -3.56 9.22 -5.15
N SER A 140 -2.55 8.62 -5.78
CA SER A 140 -2.75 7.57 -6.79
C SER A 140 -2.93 6.17 -6.20
N THR A 141 -2.78 5.99 -4.89
CA THR A 141 -2.86 4.68 -4.20
C THR A 141 -4.07 3.85 -4.59
N TYR A 142 -5.26 4.46 -4.67
CA TYR A 142 -6.51 3.79 -5.08
C TYR A 142 -7.03 4.28 -6.44
N SER A 143 -6.20 5.01 -7.20
CA SER A 143 -6.59 5.58 -8.49
C SER A 143 -6.56 4.53 -9.60
N GLU A 144 -7.38 3.50 -9.45
CA GLU A 144 -7.46 2.33 -10.33
C GLU A 144 -8.93 1.96 -10.60
N ASP A 145 -9.18 1.01 -11.49
CA ASP A 145 -10.54 0.57 -11.79
C ASP A 145 -11.16 -0.19 -10.59
N VAL A 146 -12.49 -0.14 -10.45
CA VAL A 146 -13.21 -0.83 -9.36
C VAL A 146 -12.96 -2.33 -9.40
N LEU A 147 -12.92 -2.94 -10.59
CA LEU A 147 -12.67 -4.37 -10.75
C LEU A 147 -11.20 -4.71 -10.52
N ASP A 148 -10.28 -3.86 -10.98
CA ASP A 148 -8.84 -3.99 -10.73
C ASP A 148 -8.56 -4.08 -9.23
N ASN A 149 -9.07 -3.10 -8.47
CA ASN A 149 -8.93 -3.09 -7.02
C ASN A 149 -9.66 -4.27 -6.34
N PHE A 150 -10.83 -4.68 -6.83
CA PHE A 150 -11.52 -5.84 -6.28
C PHE A 150 -10.68 -7.12 -6.42
N LEU A 151 -9.98 -7.29 -7.54
CA LEU A 151 -9.11 -8.45 -7.77
C LEU A 151 -7.87 -8.41 -6.87
N LEU A 152 -7.21 -7.26 -6.76
CA LEU A 152 -6.05 -7.10 -5.88
C LEU A 152 -6.40 -7.28 -4.40
N GLN A 153 -7.55 -6.75 -3.96
CA GLN A 153 -8.01 -6.81 -2.57
C GLN A 153 -8.89 -8.04 -2.26
N GLY A 154 -9.19 -8.86 -3.27
CA GLY A 154 -10.06 -10.03 -3.19
C GLY A 154 -9.61 -11.09 -2.19
N PHE A 155 -8.35 -11.03 -1.73
CA PHE A 155 -7.75 -11.93 -0.75
C PHE A 155 -8.68 -12.23 0.44
N SER A 156 -9.22 -11.21 1.11
CA SER A 156 -10.02 -11.42 2.33
C SER A 156 -11.34 -12.15 2.07
N ALA A 157 -11.90 -12.03 0.87
CA ALA A 157 -13.12 -12.75 0.49
C ALA A 157 -12.85 -14.25 0.25
N VAL A 158 -11.62 -14.61 -0.13
CA VAL A 158 -11.25 -15.99 -0.50
C VAL A 158 -10.56 -16.71 0.65
N ILE A 159 -9.62 -16.04 1.34
CA ILE A 159 -8.74 -16.67 2.31
C ILE A 159 -9.49 -17.29 3.48
N VAL A 160 -10.63 -16.73 3.88
CA VAL A 160 -11.44 -17.23 4.99
C VAL A 160 -11.91 -18.68 4.78
N PHE A 161 -12.04 -19.13 3.54
CA PHE A 161 -12.44 -20.50 3.20
C PHE A 161 -11.27 -21.50 3.22
N VAL A 162 -10.03 -21.01 3.23
CA VAL A 162 -8.81 -21.82 3.13
C VAL A 162 -8.06 -21.82 4.46
N VAL A 163 -7.92 -20.65 5.08
CA VAL A 163 -7.23 -20.44 6.35
C VAL A 163 -8.19 -19.69 7.28
N PRO A 164 -8.60 -20.28 8.41
CA PRO A 164 -9.59 -19.70 9.31
C PRO A 164 -8.95 -18.63 10.20
N PHE A 165 -8.48 -17.55 9.59
CA PHE A 165 -7.93 -16.41 10.32
C PHE A 165 -8.99 -15.78 11.23
N PRO A 166 -8.60 -15.39 12.47
CA PRO A 166 -9.45 -14.55 13.31
C PRO A 166 -9.80 -13.23 12.60
N PRO A 167 -11.02 -12.71 12.75
CA PRO A 167 -11.43 -11.42 12.18
C PRO A 167 -10.44 -10.28 12.46
N ALA A 168 -9.86 -10.22 13.67
CA ALA A 168 -8.88 -9.21 14.04
C ALA A 168 -7.61 -9.24 13.18
N ILE A 169 -7.16 -10.42 12.73
CA ILE A 169 -5.99 -10.56 11.86
C ILE A 169 -6.29 -10.02 10.46
N LEU A 170 -7.47 -10.31 9.91
CA LEU A 170 -7.89 -9.82 8.59
C LEU A 170 -8.10 -8.31 8.59
N ILE A 171 -8.76 -7.77 9.61
CA ILE A 171 -8.93 -6.32 9.80
C ILE A 171 -7.57 -5.64 9.95
N GLY A 172 -6.69 -6.18 10.80
CA GLY A 172 -5.34 -5.65 11.00
C GLY A 172 -4.54 -5.65 9.69
N GLN A 173 -4.61 -6.73 8.91
CA GLN A 173 -3.88 -6.83 7.64
C GLN A 173 -4.41 -5.82 6.63
N ARG A 174 -5.74 -5.64 6.53
CA ARG A 174 -6.36 -4.64 5.66
C ARG A 174 -5.97 -3.21 6.04
N LEU A 175 -5.89 -2.91 7.34
CA LEU A 175 -5.41 -1.60 7.81
C LEU A 175 -3.93 -1.40 7.49
N PHE A 176 -3.09 -2.41 7.71
CA PHE A 176 -1.68 -2.35 7.35
C PHE A 176 -1.50 -2.12 5.84
N GLU A 177 -2.25 -2.83 5.00
CA GLU A 177 -2.27 -2.65 3.54
C GLU A 177 -2.55 -1.20 3.16
N HIS A 178 -3.59 -0.61 3.75
CA HIS A 178 -4.01 0.75 3.43
C HIS A 178 -2.86 1.75 3.61
N PHE A 179 -2.21 1.70 4.78
CA PHE A 179 -1.09 2.60 5.07
C PHE A 179 0.16 2.26 4.25
N ASN A 180 0.50 0.98 4.12
CA ASN A 180 1.63 0.53 3.31
C ASN A 180 1.51 0.97 1.85
N GLY A 181 0.32 0.81 1.25
CA GLY A 181 0.02 1.25 -0.11
C GLY A 181 0.24 2.76 -0.26
N MET A 182 -0.25 3.56 0.68
CA MET A 182 -0.06 5.01 0.66
C MET A 182 1.42 5.43 0.75
N PHE A 183 2.20 4.76 1.59
CA PHE A 183 3.66 4.98 1.65
C PHE A 183 4.35 4.52 0.35
N GLY A 184 3.98 3.37 -0.21
CA GLY A 184 4.56 2.85 -1.45
C GLY A 184 4.29 3.75 -2.67
N HIS A 185 3.20 4.50 -2.68
CA HIS A 185 2.84 5.42 -3.75
C HIS A 185 3.28 6.86 -3.53
N CYS A 186 3.85 7.20 -2.37
CA CYS A 186 4.00 8.61 -2.00
C CYS A 186 4.95 9.40 -2.93
N GLY A 187 5.78 8.71 -3.72
CA GLY A 187 6.70 9.28 -4.73
C GLY A 187 8.01 9.82 -4.14
N PHE A 188 8.23 9.61 -2.85
CA PHE A 188 9.37 10.08 -2.08
C PHE A 188 9.98 8.93 -1.29
N GLU A 189 11.31 8.83 -1.30
CA GLU A 189 11.99 7.74 -0.61
C GLU A 189 12.31 8.10 0.85
N TYR A 190 11.80 7.27 1.76
CA TYR A 190 11.91 7.41 3.21
C TYR A 190 12.41 6.15 3.91
N PHE A 191 12.36 5.01 3.23
CA PHE A 191 12.54 3.68 3.82
C PHE A 191 13.76 2.95 3.26
N ALA A 192 14.49 3.55 2.32
CA ALA A 192 15.70 2.99 1.77
C ALA A 192 16.73 2.68 2.87
N SER A 193 17.05 1.40 3.01
CA SER A 193 18.04 0.89 3.94
C SER A 193 18.50 -0.50 3.54
N SER A 194 19.52 -1.03 4.22
CA SER A 194 19.93 -2.44 4.08
C SER A 194 18.81 -3.47 4.29
N THR A 195 17.72 -3.13 5.00
CA THR A 195 16.58 -4.04 5.17
C THR A 195 15.60 -3.99 4.01
N THR A 196 15.68 -3.02 3.11
CA THR A 196 14.80 -2.90 1.94
C THR A 196 15.53 -3.23 0.63
N ARG A 197 16.64 -3.94 0.72
CA ARG A 197 17.40 -4.47 -0.42
C ARG A 197 17.98 -5.83 -0.08
N TYR A 198 18.48 -6.54 -1.09
CA TYR A 198 19.06 -7.87 -0.91
C TYR A 198 20.12 -7.89 0.21
N PRO A 199 20.12 -8.90 1.11
CA PRO A 199 19.32 -10.14 1.07
C PRO A 199 17.93 -10.04 1.72
N SER A 200 17.56 -8.90 2.29
CA SER A 200 16.26 -8.73 2.92
C SER A 200 15.13 -8.62 1.89
N PRO A 201 13.95 -9.19 2.15
CA PRO A 201 12.82 -9.11 1.23
C PRO A 201 11.98 -7.85 1.41
N LEU A 202 12.17 -7.03 2.45
CA LEU A 202 11.32 -5.84 2.67
C LEU A 202 11.48 -4.82 1.54
N LEU A 203 10.52 -3.91 1.45
CA LEU A 203 10.40 -2.95 0.37
C LEU A 203 10.55 -1.52 0.87
N SER A 204 11.06 -0.66 -0.01
CA SER A 204 11.05 0.79 0.15
C SER A 204 10.12 1.40 -0.91
N THR A 205 9.82 2.71 -0.81
CA THR A 205 8.95 3.40 -1.78
C THR A 205 9.46 3.25 -3.22
N THR A 206 10.79 3.23 -3.39
CA THR A 206 11.45 3.00 -4.70
C THR A 206 10.95 1.76 -5.42
N PHE A 207 10.53 0.70 -4.71
CA PHE A 207 10.10 -0.54 -5.34
C PHE A 207 8.86 -0.32 -6.22
N HIS A 208 7.83 0.29 -5.65
CA HIS A 208 6.56 0.52 -6.33
C HIS A 208 6.63 1.74 -7.27
N ASP A 209 7.39 2.79 -6.92
CA ASP A 209 7.68 3.89 -7.86
C ASP A 209 8.35 3.38 -9.15
N GLN A 210 9.30 2.46 -9.02
CA GLN A 210 9.93 1.82 -10.17
C GLN A 210 8.98 0.92 -10.96
N HIS A 211 8.01 0.29 -10.30
CA HIS A 211 6.94 -0.45 -10.97
C HIS A 211 6.11 0.47 -11.87
N HIS A 212 5.65 1.62 -11.37
CA HIS A 212 4.87 2.62 -12.12
C HIS A 212 5.62 3.25 -13.30
N SER A 213 6.95 3.20 -13.32
CA SER A 213 7.74 3.72 -14.45
C SER A 213 8.22 2.64 -15.41
N GLY A 214 8.34 1.39 -14.95
CA GLY A 214 8.86 0.26 -15.73
C GLY A 214 7.80 -0.70 -16.26
N PHE A 215 6.64 -0.80 -15.61
CA PHE A 215 5.47 -1.64 -15.94
C PHE A 215 5.69 -3.16 -16.07
N ARG A 216 6.93 -3.66 -15.89
CA ARG A 216 7.28 -5.07 -16.13
C ARG A 216 8.05 -5.75 -14.99
N TYR A 217 8.20 -5.04 -13.88
CA TYR A 217 8.99 -5.48 -12.73
C TYR A 217 8.28 -5.12 -11.44
N ASN A 218 8.71 -5.72 -10.32
CA ASN A 218 8.34 -5.31 -8.97
C ASN A 218 6.81 -5.42 -8.71
N TYR A 219 6.27 -6.64 -8.75
CA TYR A 219 4.83 -6.88 -8.61
C TYR A 219 4.36 -7.07 -7.17
N GLY A 220 5.24 -7.40 -6.22
CA GLY A 220 4.90 -7.56 -4.80
C GLY A 220 4.42 -6.28 -4.10
N ASN A 221 3.80 -6.43 -2.93
CA ASN A 221 3.26 -5.29 -2.15
C ASN A 221 4.00 -5.08 -0.82
N TYR A 222 4.39 -6.17 -0.16
CA TYR A 222 5.08 -6.18 1.13
C TYR A 222 6.50 -6.72 1.01
N PHE A 223 6.71 -7.69 0.12
CA PHE A 223 7.98 -8.37 -0.02
C PHE A 223 8.42 -8.44 -1.49
N SER A 224 9.72 -8.26 -1.72
CA SER A 224 10.38 -8.57 -2.99
C SER A 224 10.61 -10.06 -3.19
N PHE A 225 10.13 -10.91 -2.28
CA PHE A 225 10.39 -12.35 -2.27
C PHE A 225 9.99 -13.02 -3.60
N TRP A 226 8.73 -12.86 -4.02
CA TRP A 226 8.24 -13.46 -5.25
C TRP A 226 8.92 -12.89 -6.49
N ASP A 227 9.18 -11.57 -6.50
CA ASP A 227 9.92 -10.93 -7.58
C ASP A 227 11.34 -11.45 -7.74
N ARG A 228 12.02 -11.77 -6.63
CA ARG A 228 13.36 -12.36 -6.67
C ARG A 228 13.32 -13.82 -7.10
N VAL A 229 12.42 -14.62 -6.52
CA VAL A 229 12.28 -16.05 -6.83
C VAL A 229 11.90 -16.28 -8.28
N LEU A 230 11.01 -15.43 -8.83
CA LEU A 230 10.50 -15.58 -10.20
C LEU A 230 11.20 -14.67 -11.22
N GLY A 231 12.24 -13.95 -10.81
CA GLY A 231 13.06 -13.11 -11.71
C GLY A 231 12.32 -11.90 -12.29
N THR A 232 11.34 -11.35 -11.56
CA THR A 232 10.59 -10.15 -11.95
C THR A 232 11.01 -8.90 -11.18
N ILE A 233 12.08 -8.97 -10.37
CA ILE A 233 12.65 -7.77 -9.75
C ILE A 233 13.39 -6.92 -10.79
N SER A 234 13.29 -5.59 -10.68
CA SER A 234 14.04 -4.70 -11.53
C SER A 234 15.55 -4.86 -11.29
N PRO A 235 16.38 -5.01 -12.34
CA PRO A 235 17.84 -5.16 -12.20
C PRO A 235 18.55 -4.01 -11.48
N SER A 236 17.92 -2.83 -11.41
CA SER A 236 18.49 -1.63 -10.76
C SER A 236 17.90 -1.34 -9.38
N TYR A 237 16.99 -2.17 -8.87
CA TYR A 237 16.29 -1.91 -7.61
C TYR A 237 17.27 -1.78 -6.43
N ASP A 238 18.07 -2.82 -6.19
CA ASP A 238 18.98 -2.87 -5.03
C ASP A 238 20.01 -1.73 -5.07
N GLN A 239 20.53 -1.39 -6.26
CA GLN A 239 21.47 -0.28 -6.42
C GLN A 239 20.80 1.08 -6.15
N ARG A 240 19.55 1.28 -6.58
CA ARG A 240 18.82 2.53 -6.32
C ARG A 240 18.54 2.71 -4.83
N VAL A 241 18.13 1.65 -4.14
CA VAL A 241 17.93 1.68 -2.68
C VAL A 241 19.25 2.00 -1.98
N LYS A 242 20.35 1.35 -2.38
CA LYS A 242 21.67 1.63 -1.82
C LYS A 242 22.10 3.09 -2.01
N THR A 243 21.88 3.67 -3.19
CA THR A 243 22.16 5.08 -3.44
C THR A 243 21.32 6.00 -2.53
N PHE A 244 20.05 5.70 -2.30
CA PHE A 244 19.24 6.48 -1.34
C PHE A 244 19.64 6.26 0.12
N GLU A 245 20.16 5.07 0.47
CA GLU A 245 20.70 4.78 1.81
C GLU A 245 21.99 5.58 2.08
N GLU A 246 22.88 5.67 1.10
CA GLU A 246 24.19 6.34 1.23
C GLU A 246 24.10 7.86 1.04
N ASP A 247 23.37 8.31 0.02
CA ASP A 247 23.31 9.72 -0.40
C ASP A 247 21.97 10.40 -0.03
N GLY A 248 21.14 9.71 0.75
CA GLY A 248 19.83 10.18 1.17
C GLY A 248 19.90 11.48 1.97
N PRO A 249 19.34 12.59 1.49
CA PRO A 249 19.33 13.85 2.22
C PRO A 249 18.53 13.70 3.54
N PRO A 250 18.93 14.31 4.66
CA PRO A 250 18.25 14.14 5.95
C PRO A 250 16.79 14.60 5.89
N LEU A 251 15.93 14.02 6.74
CA LEU A 251 14.54 14.47 6.86
C LEU A 251 14.45 15.80 7.58
N VAL A 252 13.80 16.78 6.96
CA VAL A 252 13.56 18.10 7.53
C VAL A 252 12.09 18.22 7.92
N PHE A 253 11.87 18.42 9.23
CA PHE A 253 10.54 18.70 9.80
C PHE A 253 10.39 20.16 10.29
N GLY A 254 11.51 20.91 10.36
CA GLY A 254 11.56 22.32 10.78
C GLY A 254 11.18 23.31 9.67
N HIS A 255 11.04 24.60 10.02
CA HIS A 255 10.84 25.67 9.04
C HIS A 255 12.13 25.93 8.26
N ALA A 256 12.00 26.44 7.02
CA ALA A 256 13.11 26.76 6.10
C ALA A 256 14.21 27.70 6.66
N ILE A 257 14.03 28.26 7.86
CA ILE A 257 15.02 29.08 8.57
C ILE A 257 16.24 28.22 8.99
N ASP A 258 16.05 26.94 9.34
CA ASP A 258 17.16 26.05 9.73
C ASP A 258 18.09 25.67 8.56
N LEU A 259 17.61 25.73 7.31
CA LEU A 259 18.43 25.39 6.14
C LEU A 259 19.49 26.46 5.86
N ALA A 260 19.22 27.73 6.20
CA ALA A 260 20.20 28.80 6.12
C ALA A 260 21.32 28.58 7.15
N GLU A 261 21.00 28.25 8.40
CA GLU A 261 22.01 27.97 9.44
C GLU A 261 22.83 26.69 9.16
N VAL A 262 22.22 25.65 8.57
CA VAL A 262 22.94 24.42 8.19
C VAL A 262 23.85 24.62 6.97
N GLN A 263 23.45 25.46 6.01
CA GLN A 263 24.30 25.82 4.88
C GLN A 263 25.44 26.75 5.28
N GLU A 264 25.19 27.71 6.16
CA GLU A 264 26.19 28.65 6.68
C GLU A 264 27.27 27.90 7.50
N LYS A 265 26.89 26.93 8.34
CA LYS A 265 27.84 26.07 9.07
C LYS A 265 28.70 25.16 8.18
N ARG A 266 28.22 24.78 6.98
CA ARG A 266 29.02 23.99 6.01
C ARG A 266 30.02 24.81 5.23
N THR A 267 29.81 26.13 5.12
CA THR A 267 30.75 27.05 4.46
C THR A 267 31.81 27.63 5.41
N GLU A 268 31.64 27.47 6.71
CA GLU A 268 32.51 28.03 7.75
C GLU A 268 33.50 27.04 8.38
N THR A 269 33.58 25.80 7.90
CA THR A 269 34.64 24.86 8.32
C THR A 269 35.76 24.83 7.26
N PRO A 270 36.97 25.34 7.57
CA PRO A 270 38.12 25.29 6.67
C PRO A 270 38.71 23.89 6.50
#